data_AF-A0A531MHC7-F1
#
_entry.id   AF-A0A531MHC7-F1
#
_cell.length_a   1.000
_cell.length_b   1.000
_cell.length_c   1.000
_cell.angle_alpha   90.00
_cell.angle_beta   90.00
_cell.angle_gamma   90.00
#
_symmetry.space_group_name_H-M   'P 1'
#
loop_
_entity.id
_entity.type
_entity.pdbx_description
1 polymer ?
#
loop_
_entity_poly.entity_id
_entity_poly.type
_entity_poly.pdbx_seq_one_letter_code
_entity_poly.pdbx_strand_id
1 'polypeptide(L)'
;SNAAAELLKVLLRIVAEKQGVASKVLASSDDIDRIAAEGEDADVPALQGWRRAVFGEQALKLVRGEIGIKFDKRKIAVFDL
;
A
#
# COMPACT_ATOMS: atom_id res chain seq x y z
N SER A 1 13.76 5.75 -2.63
CA SER A 1 14.41 4.63 -1.90
C SER A 1 13.65 3.36 -2.20
N ASN A 2 14.30 2.30 -2.69
CA ASN A 2 13.63 1.04 -3.03
C ASN A 2 12.95 0.38 -1.81
N ALA A 3 13.44 0.65 -0.59
CA ALA A 3 12.88 0.08 0.64
C ALA A 3 11.44 0.55 0.94
N ALA A 4 11.10 1.80 0.60
CA ALA A 4 9.74 2.32 0.79
C ALA A 4 8.72 1.58 -0.10
N ALA A 5 9.09 1.34 -1.36
CA ALA A 5 8.29 0.56 -2.30
C ALA A 5 8.10 -0.89 -1.82
N GLU A 6 9.13 -1.51 -1.21
CA GLU A 6 8.99 -2.86 -0.64
C GLU A 6 8.00 -2.92 0.53
N LEU A 7 7.97 -1.91 1.42
CA LEU A 7 6.95 -1.84 2.48
C LEU A 7 5.54 -1.68 1.91
N LEU A 8 5.37 -0.87 0.86
CA LEU A 8 4.10 -0.74 0.15
C LEU A 8 3.68 -2.05 -0.55
N LYS A 9 4.62 -2.82 -1.11
CA LYS A 9 4.35 -4.15 -1.68
C LYS A 9 3.89 -5.13 -0.60
N VAL A 10 4.44 -5.07 0.62
CA VAL A 10 3.95 -5.86 1.75
C VAL A 10 2.52 -5.43 2.13
N LEU A 11 2.26 -4.13 2.26
CA LEU A 11 0.92 -3.61 2.53
C LEU A 11 -0.09 -4.07 1.45
N LEU A 12 0.28 -3.98 0.18
CA LEU A 12 -0.55 -4.40 -0.94
C LEU A 12 -0.98 -5.87 -0.82
N ARG A 13 -0.06 -6.76 -0.42
CA ARG A 13 -0.37 -8.17 -0.19
C ARG A 13 -1.37 -8.36 0.96
N ILE A 14 -1.16 -7.68 2.09
CA ILE A 14 -2.08 -7.74 3.25
C ILE A 14 -3.49 -7.28 2.85
N VAL A 15 -3.59 -6.17 2.12
CA VAL A 15 -4.89 -5.63 1.67
C VAL A 15 -5.54 -6.58 0.67
N ALA A 16 -4.79 -7.07 -0.33
CA ALA A 16 -5.29 -8.01 -1.33
C ALA A 16 -5.83 -9.30 -0.71
N GLU A 17 -5.09 -9.87 0.25
CA GLU A 17 -5.51 -11.05 1.02
C GLU A 17 -6.79 -10.79 1.81
N LYS A 18 -6.90 -9.64 2.49
CA LYS A 18 -8.11 -9.25 3.25
C LYS A 18 -9.34 -9.10 2.37
N GLN A 19 -9.16 -8.61 1.14
CA GLN A 19 -10.25 -8.40 0.18
C GLN A 19 -10.54 -9.64 -0.69
N GLY A 20 -9.71 -10.68 -0.63
CA GLY A 20 -9.88 -11.88 -1.44
C GLY A 20 -9.64 -11.65 -2.95
N VAL A 21 -8.81 -10.68 -3.32
CA VAL A 21 -8.51 -10.32 -4.71
C VAL A 21 -7.02 -10.46 -5.00
N ALA A 22 -6.65 -10.59 -6.28
CA ALA A 22 -5.24 -10.56 -6.67
C ALA A 22 -4.67 -9.14 -6.52
N SER A 23 -3.46 -9.02 -5.98
CA SER A 23 -2.77 -7.74 -5.75
C SER A 23 -2.72 -6.83 -6.98
N LYS A 24 -2.47 -7.42 -8.16
CA LYS A 24 -2.43 -6.70 -9.45
C LYS A 24 -3.74 -5.99 -9.84
N VAL A 25 -4.87 -6.37 -9.24
CA VAL A 25 -6.16 -5.71 -9.46
C VAL A 25 -6.21 -4.37 -8.70
N LEU A 26 -5.54 -4.30 -7.55
CA LEU A 26 -5.46 -3.13 -6.69
C LEU A 26 -4.36 -2.15 -7.12
N ALA A 27 -3.17 -2.65 -7.45
CA ALA A 27 -2.05 -1.82 -7.89
C ALA A 27 -1.02 -2.63 -8.69
N SER A 28 -0.38 -1.99 -9.67
CA SER A 28 0.81 -2.52 -10.35
C SER A 28 2.09 -2.22 -9.56
N SER A 29 3.21 -2.87 -9.87
CA SER A 29 4.51 -2.51 -9.26
C SER A 29 4.92 -1.07 -9.59
N ASP A 30 4.61 -0.60 -10.80
CA ASP A 30 4.88 0.77 -11.23
C ASP A 30 4.06 1.78 -10.41
N ASP A 31 2.80 1.46 -10.14
CA ASP A 31 1.95 2.28 -9.26
C ASP A 31 2.60 2.42 -7.87
N ILE A 32 3.13 1.32 -7.32
CA ILE A 32 3.79 1.31 -6.01
C ILE A 32 5.05 2.16 -6.02
N ASP A 33 5.88 2.00 -7.05
CA ASP A 33 7.14 2.73 -7.16
C ASP A 33 6.86 4.25 -7.30
N ARG A 34 5.83 4.64 -8.05
CA ARG A 34 5.39 6.03 -8.16
C ARG A 34 4.78 6.57 -6.87
N ILE A 35 3.92 5.81 -6.18
CA ILE A 35 3.38 6.23 -4.86
C ILE A 35 4.50 6.41 -3.83
N ALA A 36 5.52 5.54 -3.83
CA ALA A 36 6.67 5.67 -2.93
C ALA A 36 7.52 6.92 -3.22
N ALA A 37 7.56 7.37 -4.47
CA ALA A 37 8.38 8.50 -4.91
C ALA A 37 7.63 9.85 -4.83
N GLU A 38 6.37 9.87 -5.23
CA GLU A 38 5.55 11.07 -5.44
C GLU A 38 4.48 11.26 -4.35
N GLY A 39 4.15 10.22 -3.57
CA GLY A 39 3.13 10.31 -2.53
C GLY A 39 1.74 10.62 -3.10
N GLU A 40 1.07 11.65 -2.56
CA GLU A 40 -0.26 12.10 -3.03
C GLU A 40 -0.24 12.63 -4.46
N ASP A 41 0.90 13.11 -4.94
CA ASP A 41 1.05 13.68 -6.28
C ASP A 41 1.17 12.58 -7.36
N ALA A 42 1.22 11.30 -6.96
CA ALA A 42 1.30 10.17 -7.89
C ALA A 42 0.03 10.03 -8.73
N ASP A 43 0.10 10.37 -10.01
CA ASP A 43 -0.99 10.14 -10.96
C ASP A 43 -1.04 8.68 -11.43
N VAL A 44 -1.61 7.81 -10.58
CA VAL A 44 -1.69 6.36 -10.83
C VAL A 44 -3.09 5.79 -10.56
N PRO A 45 -3.50 4.71 -11.26
CA PRO A 45 -4.82 4.10 -11.06
C PRO A 45 -5.09 3.63 -9.63
N ALA A 46 -4.04 3.26 -8.88
CA ALA A 46 -4.14 2.85 -7.47
C ALA A 46 -4.65 3.98 -6.54
N LEU A 47 -4.46 5.25 -6.91
CA LEU A 47 -4.93 6.41 -6.16
C LEU A 47 -6.25 6.99 -6.68
N GLN A 48 -6.96 6.25 -7.53
CA GLN A 48 -8.22 6.68 -8.14
C GLN A 48 -9.38 5.74 -7.81
N GLY A 49 -10.58 6.31 -7.71
CA GLY A 49 -11.84 5.58 -7.55
C GLY A 49 -11.81 4.53 -6.44
N TRP A 50 -12.32 3.34 -6.74
CA TRP A 50 -12.45 2.26 -5.76
C TRP A 50 -11.09 1.70 -5.30
N ARG A 51 -10.04 1.75 -6.13
CA ARG A 51 -8.69 1.30 -5.75
C ARG A 51 -8.10 2.20 -4.67
N ARG A 52 -8.35 3.52 -4.74
CA ARG A 52 -7.97 4.45 -3.68
C ARG A 52 -8.61 4.06 -2.35
N ALA A 53 -9.92 3.81 -2.38
CA ALA A 53 -10.68 3.46 -1.17
C ALA A 53 -10.23 2.14 -0.54
N VAL A 54 -9.79 1.17 -1.36
CA VAL A 54 -9.38 -0.16 -0.89
C VAL A 54 -7.91 -0.22 -0.48
N PHE A 55 -7.02 0.40 -1.24
CA PHE A 55 -5.57 0.30 -1.06
C PHE A 55 -4.89 1.67 -0.98
N GLY A 56 -5.18 2.57 -1.93
CA GLY A 56 -4.43 3.82 -2.10
C GLY A 56 -4.39 4.68 -0.84
N GLU A 57 -5.49 4.80 -0.11
CA GLU A 57 -5.53 5.58 1.12
C GLU A 57 -4.59 5.01 2.20
N GLN A 58 -4.56 3.69 2.37
CA GLN A 58 -3.62 3.06 3.32
C GLN A 58 -2.17 3.19 2.85
N ALA A 59 -1.93 3.11 1.54
CA ALA A 59 -0.60 3.32 0.97
C ALA A 59 -0.08 4.72 1.29
N LEU A 60 -0.91 5.74 1.11
CA LEU A 60 -0.58 7.13 1.41
C LEU A 60 -0.36 7.35 2.92
N LYS A 61 -1.21 6.77 3.78
CA LYS A 61 -0.99 6.77 5.24
C LYS A 61 0.37 6.18 5.63
N LEU A 62 0.78 5.08 4.98
CA LEU A 62 2.08 4.46 5.23
C LEU A 62 3.23 5.36 4.76
N VAL A 63 3.10 5.99 3.59
CA VAL A 63 4.09 6.96 3.08
C VAL A 63 4.22 8.17 4.01
N ARG A 64 3.11 8.65 4.58
CA ARG A 64 3.09 9.75 5.56
C ARG A 64 3.60 9.36 6.96
N GLY A 65 3.81 8.07 7.22
CA GLY A 65 4.22 7.59 8.54
C GLY A 65 3.10 7.65 9.59
N GLU A 66 1.84 7.58 9.17
CA GLU A 66 0.66 7.57 10.06
C GLU A 66 0.30 6.14 10.50
N ILE A 67 0.74 5.14 9.73
CA ILE A 67 0.59 3.73 10.05
C ILE A 67 1.92 3.01 9.86
N GLY A 68 2.07 1.87 10.53
CA GLY A 68 3.22 0.98 10.40
C GLY A 68 2.82 -0.47 10.12
N ILE A 69 3.83 -1.27 9.77
CA ILE A 69 3.69 -2.72 9.61
C ILE A 69 4.50 -3.39 10.72
N LYS A 70 3.88 -4.33 11.45
CA LYS A 70 4.52 -5.10 12.52
C LYS A 70 4.30 -6.59 12.36
N PHE A 71 5.16 -7.37 13.02
CA PHE A 71 4.84 -8.74 13.34
C PHE A 71 3.80 -8.79 14.46
N ASP A 72 2.71 -9.51 14.20
CA ASP A 72 1.77 -9.97 15.22
C ASP A 72 1.88 -11.49 15.31
N LYS A 73 2.64 -11.96 16.32
CA LYS A 73 3.05 -13.35 16.50
C LYS A 73 3.84 -13.87 15.30
N ARG A 74 3.16 -14.57 14.38
CA ARG A 74 3.73 -15.18 13.15
C ARG A 74 3.09 -14.63 11.88
N LYS A 75 2.29 -13.56 12.00
CA LYS A 75 1.61 -12.88 10.90
C LYS A 75 2.07 -11.44 10.82
N ILE A 76 1.87 -10.82 9.66
CA ILE A 76 2.09 -9.39 9.48
C ILE A 76 0.75 -8.66 9.69
N ALA A 77 0.80 -7.53 10.39
CA ALA A 77 -0.36 -6.68 10.64
C ALA A 77 -0.01 -5.19 10.48
N VAL A 78 -1.02 -4.40 10.11
CA VAL A 78 -0.95 -2.93 10.07
C VAL A 78 -1.37 -2.38 11.44
N PHE A 79 -0.71 -1.32 11.91
CA PHE A 79 -1.04 -0.63 13.16
C PHE A 79 -0.92 0.88 12.98
N ASP A 80 -1.70 1.64 13.75
CA ASP A 80 -1.59 3.11 13.78
C ASP A 80 -0.38 3.52 14.65
N LEU A 81 0.32 4.57 14.23
CA LEU A 81 1.50 5.11 14.91
C LEU A 81 1.15 6.21 15.93
#